data_AF-A2EDF3-F1
#
_entry.id   AF-A2EDF3-F1
#
_cell.length_a   1.000
_cell.length_b   1.000
_cell.length_c   1.000
_cell.angle_alpha   90.00
_cell.angle_beta   90.00
_cell.angle_gamma   90.00
#
_symmetry.space_group_name_H-M   'P 1'
#
loop_
_entity.id
_entity.type
_entity.pdbx_description
1 polymer ?
#
loop_
_entity_poly.entity_id
_entity_poly.type
_entity_poly.pdbx_seq_one_letter_code
_entity_poly.pdbx_strand_id
1 'polypeptide(L)'
;MILRGYYLNSVLYAQYDFRLYRLVFEHNYTKSNCFKDEIEARRTNDNGKFSILYDLDNPKYVMKDGFRHFIIDYPSLNLLNTWKQKKSPLQDIEKKDVFTATGFEAGITEAPSKEWGGLVKTASNPDTFLDGLNRWFYSVGMYCNALDWFKNKGLPAYYDTSEHTTDKMRLWCAIKDYSIGERYSCVHRLYYSMLFIAAINIVITVTE
;
A
#
# COMPACT_ATOMS: atom_id res chain seq x y z
N MET A 1 -9.61 5.38 8.34
CA MET A 1 -8.55 5.15 9.38
C MET A 1 -7.23 5.76 8.89
N ILE A 2 -6.35 6.32 9.75
CA ILE A 2 -5.08 6.91 9.28
C ILE A 2 -3.90 5.97 9.52
N LEU A 3 -3.30 5.46 8.44
CA LEU A 3 -2.07 4.69 8.50
C LEU A 3 -0.86 5.62 8.72
N ARG A 4 -0.27 5.56 9.92
CA ARG A 4 0.91 6.35 10.28
C ARG A 4 2.19 5.59 9.96
N GLY A 5 3.04 6.20 9.15
CA GLY A 5 4.36 5.68 8.83
C GLY A 5 5.44 6.18 9.80
N TYR A 6 6.51 5.41 9.96
CA TYR A 6 7.70 5.77 10.72
C TYR A 6 8.96 5.26 10.01
N TYR A 7 10.06 6.00 10.15
CA TYR A 7 11.33 5.63 9.51
C TYR A 7 12.18 4.76 10.43
N LEU A 8 12.76 3.71 9.86
CA LEU A 8 13.82 2.92 10.49
C LEU A 8 14.93 2.73 9.46
N ASN A 9 16.14 3.19 9.76
CA ASN A 9 17.30 3.15 8.86
C ASN A 9 16.97 3.67 7.44
N SER A 10 16.30 4.83 7.36
CA SER A 10 15.86 5.47 6.11
C SER A 10 14.82 4.69 5.29
N VAL A 11 14.26 3.61 5.83
CA VAL A 11 13.15 2.87 5.22
C VAL A 11 11.86 3.23 5.95
N LEU A 12 10.81 3.54 5.18
CA LEU A 12 9.49 3.85 5.73
C LEU A 12 8.70 2.58 6.00
N TYR A 13 8.23 2.45 7.23
CA TYR A 13 7.39 1.35 7.70
C TYR A 13 6.07 1.87 8.26
N ALA A 14 5.09 0.98 8.38
CA ALA A 14 3.84 1.21 9.11
C ALA A 14 3.49 -0.06 9.88
N GLN A 15 2.78 0.08 11.00
CA GLN A 15 2.27 -1.06 11.75
C GLN A 15 0.75 -1.10 11.62
N TYR A 16 0.22 -2.27 11.29
CA TYR A 16 -1.22 -2.49 11.14
C TYR A 16 -1.56 -3.96 11.40
N ASP A 17 -2.64 -4.22 12.14
CA ASP A 17 -3.08 -5.58 12.51
C ASP A 17 -1.93 -6.49 12.96
N PHE A 18 -1.12 -6.01 13.92
CA PHE A 18 0.06 -6.68 14.48
C PHE A 18 1.14 -7.09 13.47
N ARG A 19 1.08 -6.61 12.23
CA ARG A 19 2.09 -6.81 11.19
C ARG A 19 2.87 -5.54 10.94
N LEU A 20 4.10 -5.73 10.52
CA LEU A 20 4.95 -4.68 10.02
C LEU A 20 4.87 -4.61 8.51
N TYR A 21 4.57 -3.44 7.99
CA TYR A 21 4.47 -3.14 6.57
C TYR A 21 5.60 -2.24 6.15
N ARG A 22 6.21 -2.53 5.01
CA ARG A 22 7.20 -1.65 4.37
C ARG A 22 6.51 -0.90 3.24
N LEU A 23 6.83 0.39 3.06
CA LEU A 23 6.46 1.11 1.85
C LEU A 23 7.13 0.42 0.66
N VAL A 24 6.35 0.03 -0.35
CA VAL A 24 6.88 -0.62 -1.56
C VAL A 24 6.63 0.21 -2.82
N PHE A 25 5.70 1.15 -2.76
CA PHE A 25 5.44 2.10 -3.84
C PHE A 25 4.80 3.38 -3.28
N GLU A 26 5.15 4.54 -3.83
CA GLU A 26 4.46 5.81 -3.62
C GLU A 26 4.41 6.57 -4.94
N HIS A 27 3.24 7.15 -5.22
CA HIS A 27 3.07 8.16 -6.26
C HIS A 27 2.42 9.38 -5.64
N ASN A 28 3.15 10.50 -5.63
CA ASN A 28 2.66 11.81 -5.23
C ASN A 28 2.53 12.71 -6.48
N TYR A 29 1.30 12.80 -6.97
CA TYR A 29 0.90 13.54 -8.15
C TYR A 29 1.20 15.05 -8.04
N THR A 30 1.24 15.61 -6.83
CA THR A 30 1.60 17.03 -6.63
C THR A 30 3.07 17.34 -6.90
N LYS A 31 3.93 16.32 -6.99
CA LYS A 31 5.38 16.43 -7.18
C LYS A 31 5.84 15.81 -8.50
N SER A 32 5.16 14.76 -8.95
CA SER A 32 5.43 14.10 -10.23
C SER A 32 4.15 13.48 -10.77
N ASN A 33 3.77 13.88 -11.99
CA ASN A 33 2.50 13.46 -12.59
C ASN A 33 2.52 12.00 -13.07
N CYS A 34 3.68 11.43 -13.41
CA CYS A 34 3.74 10.14 -14.08
C CYS A 34 5.09 9.43 -13.94
N PHE A 35 5.10 8.15 -14.32
CA PHE A 35 6.29 7.33 -14.51
C PHE A 35 6.66 7.30 -16.00
N LYS A 36 7.95 7.42 -16.33
CA LYS A 36 8.44 7.45 -17.70
C LYS A 36 8.14 6.14 -18.44
N ASP A 37 8.38 5.03 -17.78
CA ASP A 37 8.28 3.68 -18.33
C ASP A 37 8.18 2.65 -17.18
N GLU A 38 8.03 1.39 -17.57
CA GLU A 38 7.99 0.25 -16.64
C GLU A 38 9.24 0.16 -15.76
N ILE A 39 10.42 0.51 -16.29
CA ILE A 39 11.67 0.41 -15.53
C ILE A 39 11.62 1.36 -14.33
N GLU A 40 11.20 2.61 -14.56
CA GLU A 40 11.03 3.59 -13.50
C GLU A 40 9.89 3.20 -12.53
N ALA A 41 8.74 2.77 -13.06
CA ALA A 41 7.60 2.35 -12.22
C ALA A 41 7.94 1.13 -11.34
N ARG A 42 8.86 0.28 -11.79
CA ARG A 42 9.32 -0.90 -11.05
C ARG A 42 10.37 -0.56 -9.98
N ARG A 43 11.20 0.47 -10.22
CA ARG A 43 12.29 0.87 -9.35
C ARG A 43 12.62 2.36 -9.49
N THR A 44 12.29 3.16 -8.48
CA THR A 44 12.67 4.58 -8.40
C THR A 44 12.72 5.07 -6.95
N ASN A 45 13.45 6.15 -6.71
CA ASN A 45 13.50 6.88 -5.46
C ASN A 45 13.70 8.37 -5.74
N ASP A 46 12.80 8.93 -6.55
CA ASP A 46 12.82 10.32 -6.98
C ASP A 46 11.80 11.15 -6.20
N ASN A 47 11.88 12.48 -6.33
CA ASN A 47 10.92 13.36 -5.68
C ASN A 47 9.50 13.07 -6.19
N GLY A 48 8.62 12.66 -5.28
CA GLY A 48 7.23 12.30 -5.59
C GLY A 48 7.02 10.90 -6.16
N LYS A 49 8.08 10.11 -6.33
CA LYS A 49 7.99 8.73 -6.83
C LYS A 49 8.91 7.81 -6.06
N PHE A 50 8.35 6.77 -5.47
CA PHE A 50 9.12 5.70 -4.86
C PHE A 50 8.61 4.37 -5.35
N SER A 51 9.50 3.45 -5.68
CA SER A 51 9.12 2.08 -6.04
C SER A 51 10.26 1.11 -5.75
N ILE A 52 9.90 0.01 -5.08
CA ILE A 52 10.73 -1.18 -4.92
C ILE A 52 9.92 -2.43 -5.30
N LEU A 53 8.96 -2.30 -6.23
CA LEU A 53 8.09 -3.39 -6.63
C LEU A 53 8.86 -4.61 -7.16
N TYR A 54 10.06 -4.42 -7.72
CA TYR A 54 10.96 -5.51 -8.10
C TYR A 54 11.31 -6.48 -6.95
N ASP A 55 11.26 -6.00 -5.70
CA ASP A 55 11.67 -6.76 -4.50
C ASP A 55 10.51 -7.65 -3.98
N LEU A 56 9.28 -7.47 -4.45
CA LEU A 56 8.10 -8.21 -3.95
C LEU A 56 8.13 -9.72 -4.23
N ASP A 57 9.01 -10.19 -5.10
CA ASP A 57 9.24 -11.62 -5.32
C ASP A 57 10.08 -12.25 -4.20
N ASN A 58 10.72 -11.43 -3.36
CA ASN A 58 11.52 -11.89 -2.22
C ASN A 58 10.63 -12.62 -1.18
N PRO A 59 11.05 -13.81 -0.67
CA PRO A 59 10.31 -14.57 0.35
C PRO A 59 10.00 -13.83 1.64
N LYS A 60 10.69 -12.72 1.92
CA LYS A 60 10.39 -11.84 3.06
C LYS A 60 9.00 -11.20 2.99
N TYR A 61 8.38 -11.07 1.81
CA TYR A 61 7.03 -10.51 1.68
C TYR A 61 5.91 -11.57 1.71
N VAL A 62 6.27 -12.86 1.70
CA VAL A 62 5.30 -13.95 1.81
C VAL A 62 5.15 -14.29 3.28
N MET A 63 3.96 -14.22 3.86
CA MET A 63 3.73 -14.52 5.26
C MET A 63 3.62 -16.04 5.52
N LYS A 64 3.42 -16.46 6.78
CA LYS A 64 3.32 -17.88 7.16
C LYS A 64 2.15 -18.61 6.51
N ASP A 65 1.08 -17.88 6.17
CA ASP A 65 -0.09 -18.39 5.46
C ASP A 65 0.15 -18.58 3.95
N GLY A 66 1.33 -18.21 3.44
CA GLY A 66 1.68 -18.30 2.03
C GLY A 66 1.18 -17.13 1.18
N PHE A 67 0.65 -16.07 1.78
CA PHE A 67 0.15 -14.89 1.08
C PHE A 67 1.05 -13.67 1.27
N ARG A 68 0.99 -12.73 0.32
CA ARG A 68 1.47 -11.36 0.50
C ARG A 68 0.29 -10.52 0.99
N HIS A 69 0.49 -9.80 2.09
CA HIS A 69 -0.52 -8.92 2.68
C HIS A 69 -0.20 -7.49 2.28
N PHE A 70 -1.18 -6.78 1.74
CA PHE A 70 -1.02 -5.43 1.21
C PHE A 70 -1.93 -4.43 1.89
N ILE A 71 -1.49 -3.17 1.88
CA ILE A 71 -2.30 -2.00 2.17
C ILE A 71 -2.09 -1.02 1.03
N ILE A 72 -3.16 -0.49 0.47
CA ILE A 72 -3.15 0.69 -0.39
C ILE A 72 -3.83 1.78 0.42
N ASP A 73 -3.17 2.92 0.59
CA ASP A 73 -3.77 4.06 1.26
C ASP A 73 -3.71 5.32 0.42
N TYR A 74 -4.73 6.15 0.62
CA TYR A 74 -4.96 7.41 -0.08
C TYR A 74 -4.98 8.52 0.97
N PRO A 75 -3.81 9.10 1.33
CA PRO A 75 -3.70 10.02 2.46
C PRO A 75 -4.68 11.17 2.41
N SER A 76 -4.86 11.78 1.23
CA SER A 76 -5.71 12.96 1.04
C SER A 76 -7.20 12.67 1.16
N LEU A 77 -7.59 11.40 1.03
CA LEU A 77 -8.96 10.93 1.23
C LEU A 77 -9.19 10.33 2.63
N ASN A 78 -8.12 10.10 3.41
CA ASN A 78 -8.16 9.36 4.68
C ASN A 78 -8.78 7.95 4.57
N LEU A 79 -8.57 7.30 3.42
CA LEU A 79 -9.06 5.96 3.12
C LEU A 79 -7.91 4.99 2.93
N LEU A 80 -8.17 3.71 3.25
CA LEU A 80 -7.29 2.61 2.89
C LEU A 80 -8.08 1.35 2.55
N ASN A 81 -7.47 0.51 1.71
CA ASN A 81 -7.90 -0.86 1.50
C ASN A 81 -6.77 -1.82 1.87
N THR A 82 -7.14 -2.95 2.44
CA THR A 82 -6.25 -4.04 2.81
C THR A 82 -6.73 -5.31 2.14
N TRP A 83 -5.79 -6.14 1.71
CA TRP A 83 -6.10 -7.42 1.09
C TRP A 83 -4.87 -8.31 1.14
N LYS A 84 -5.04 -9.55 0.73
CA LYS A 84 -3.92 -10.45 0.47
C LYS A 84 -4.08 -11.14 -0.89
N GLN A 85 -2.97 -11.56 -1.46
CA GLN A 85 -2.91 -12.34 -2.71
C GLN A 85 -1.68 -13.25 -2.70
N LYS A 86 -1.72 -14.36 -3.45
CA LYS A 86 -0.63 -15.33 -3.47
C LYS A 86 0.57 -14.83 -4.26
N LYS A 87 0.32 -14.20 -5.41
CA LYS A 87 1.37 -13.73 -6.31
C LYS A 87 1.74 -12.27 -6.05
N SER A 88 3.00 -11.95 -6.33
CA SER A 88 3.41 -10.55 -6.47
C SER A 88 2.61 -9.90 -7.60
N PRO A 89 2.19 -8.62 -7.50
CA PRO A 89 1.52 -7.92 -8.59
C PRO A 89 2.29 -7.98 -9.90
N LEU A 90 3.64 -8.04 -9.87
CA LEU A 90 4.46 -8.15 -11.09
C LEU A 90 4.42 -9.52 -11.76
N GLN A 91 4.04 -10.57 -11.02
CA GLN A 91 4.03 -11.97 -11.49
C GLN A 91 2.61 -12.47 -11.77
N ASP A 92 1.61 -11.69 -11.38
CA ASP A 92 0.22 -11.95 -11.72
C ASP A 92 -0.15 -11.03 -12.87
N ILE A 93 -0.19 -11.58 -14.08
CA ILE A 93 -0.47 -10.80 -15.29
C ILE A 93 -1.99 -10.72 -15.46
N GLU A 94 -2.48 -9.51 -15.75
CA GLU A 94 -3.88 -9.26 -16.10
C GLU A 94 -4.34 -10.20 -17.23
N LYS A 95 -5.56 -10.73 -17.12
CA LYS A 95 -6.16 -11.61 -18.12
C LYS A 95 -7.60 -11.18 -18.39
N LYS A 96 -8.00 -11.33 -19.65
CA LYS A 96 -9.38 -11.11 -20.06
C LYS A 96 -10.34 -11.96 -19.22
N ASP A 97 -11.45 -11.35 -18.79
CA ASP A 97 -12.52 -11.97 -18.00
C ASP A 97 -12.09 -12.54 -16.63
N VAL A 98 -10.93 -12.09 -16.11
CA VAL A 98 -10.45 -12.39 -14.76
C VAL A 98 -10.43 -11.12 -13.94
N PHE A 99 -11.29 -11.05 -12.92
CA PHE A 99 -11.51 -9.84 -12.12
C PHE A 99 -10.91 -9.91 -10.71
N THR A 100 -10.16 -10.96 -10.38
CA THR A 100 -9.46 -11.07 -9.10
C THR A 100 -8.04 -11.59 -9.27
N ALA A 101 -7.12 -11.07 -8.46
CA ALA A 101 -5.75 -11.56 -8.39
C ALA A 101 -5.74 -12.99 -7.84
N THR A 102 -4.69 -13.74 -8.15
CA THR A 102 -4.53 -15.13 -7.73
C THR A 102 -4.56 -15.24 -6.20
N GLY A 103 -5.61 -15.87 -5.67
CA GLY A 103 -5.82 -16.02 -4.23
C GLY A 103 -6.15 -14.69 -3.53
N PHE A 104 -6.80 -13.77 -4.23
CA PHE A 104 -7.30 -12.54 -3.64
C PHE A 104 -8.27 -12.84 -2.48
N GLU A 105 -8.01 -12.21 -1.34
CA GLU A 105 -8.95 -12.14 -0.22
C GLU A 105 -8.95 -10.71 0.31
N ALA A 106 -10.12 -10.08 0.31
CA ALA A 106 -10.30 -8.73 0.83
C ALA A 106 -10.17 -8.70 2.37
N GLY A 107 -9.56 -7.63 2.89
CA GLY A 107 -9.61 -7.27 4.30
C GLY A 107 -10.56 -6.09 4.50
N ILE A 108 -10.13 -5.09 5.27
CA ILE A 108 -10.82 -3.79 5.36
C ILE A 108 -10.77 -3.10 4.01
N THR A 109 -11.93 -2.63 3.54
CA THR A 109 -12.07 -1.88 2.27
C THR A 109 -12.84 -0.59 2.58
N GLU A 110 -12.13 0.49 2.94
CA GLU A 110 -12.75 1.79 3.24
C GLU A 110 -13.02 2.62 1.98
N ALA A 111 -12.25 2.42 0.91
CA ALA A 111 -12.52 2.97 -0.41
C ALA A 111 -13.45 1.98 -1.14
N PRO A 112 -14.76 2.25 -1.22
CA PRO A 112 -15.72 1.30 -1.74
C PRO A 112 -15.56 1.16 -3.26
N SER A 113 -15.50 -0.07 -3.75
CA SER A 113 -15.80 -0.39 -5.14
C SER A 113 -16.25 -1.82 -5.24
N LYS A 114 -17.30 -2.06 -6.04
CA LYS A 114 -17.74 -3.43 -6.37
C LYS A 114 -16.71 -4.18 -7.24
N GLU A 115 -15.70 -3.47 -7.72
CA GLU A 115 -14.78 -3.94 -8.74
C GLU A 115 -13.37 -4.20 -8.18
N TRP A 116 -13.13 -4.04 -6.87
CA TRP A 116 -11.80 -4.26 -6.28
C TRP A 116 -11.40 -5.74 -6.26
N GLY A 117 -10.35 -6.09 -7.03
CA GLY A 117 -9.86 -7.47 -7.18
C GLY A 117 -8.42 -7.73 -6.73
N GLY A 118 -7.75 -6.74 -6.14
CA GLY A 118 -6.31 -6.78 -5.85
C GLY A 118 -5.49 -6.21 -7.00
N LEU A 119 -4.15 -6.33 -6.93
CA LEU A 119 -3.25 -5.75 -7.94
C LEU A 119 -2.58 -6.80 -8.81
N VAL A 120 -2.61 -6.56 -10.11
CA VAL A 120 -1.94 -7.37 -11.14
C VAL A 120 -1.10 -6.47 -12.06
N LYS A 121 -0.18 -7.06 -12.81
CA LYS A 121 0.58 -6.40 -13.85
C LYS A 121 -0.34 -6.16 -15.04
N THR A 122 -0.53 -4.90 -15.39
CA THR A 122 -1.38 -4.51 -16.52
C THR A 122 -0.89 -5.12 -17.82
N ALA A 123 -1.83 -5.64 -18.61
CA ALA A 123 -1.57 -6.23 -19.92
C ALA A 123 -2.45 -5.60 -21.02
N SER A 124 -3.70 -5.23 -20.69
CA SER A 124 -4.69 -4.76 -21.66
C SER A 124 -4.66 -3.25 -21.84
N ASN A 125 -4.41 -2.49 -20.77
CA ASN A 125 -4.40 -1.02 -20.79
C ASN A 125 -2.97 -0.46 -20.56
N PRO A 126 -2.27 0.03 -21.59
CA PRO A 126 -0.87 0.44 -21.46
C PRO A 126 -0.66 1.75 -20.69
N ASP A 127 -1.69 2.37 -20.12
CA ASP A 127 -1.59 3.67 -19.45
C ASP A 127 -1.10 3.59 -18.00
N THR A 128 -1.12 2.40 -17.37
CA THR A 128 -0.70 2.20 -15.98
C THR A 128 0.15 0.96 -15.80
N PHE A 129 0.95 0.93 -14.73
CA PHE A 129 1.87 -0.16 -14.45
C PHE A 129 1.19 -1.39 -13.82
N LEU A 130 0.30 -1.17 -12.85
CA LEU A 130 -0.52 -2.20 -12.23
C LEU A 130 -2.01 -1.85 -12.35
N ASP A 131 -2.83 -2.89 -12.47
CA ASP A 131 -4.27 -2.81 -12.58
C ASP A 131 -4.94 -3.31 -11.29
N GLY A 132 -5.98 -2.61 -10.83
CA GLY A 132 -6.85 -2.99 -9.72
C GLY A 132 -7.88 -4.08 -10.02
N LEU A 133 -7.86 -4.55 -11.28
CA LEU A 133 -8.80 -5.42 -11.95
C LEU A 133 -10.19 -4.79 -12.06
N ASN A 134 -10.80 -4.93 -13.24
CA ASN A 134 -12.15 -4.46 -13.54
C ASN A 134 -12.32 -2.93 -13.47
N ARG A 135 -11.84 -2.24 -14.52
CA ARG A 135 -11.75 -0.77 -14.71
C ARG A 135 -10.50 -0.15 -14.07
N TRP A 136 -10.26 1.12 -14.42
CA TRP A 136 -9.05 1.86 -14.03
C TRP A 136 -8.99 2.24 -12.53
N PHE A 137 -10.04 1.97 -11.77
CA PHE A 137 -10.09 2.25 -10.34
C PHE A 137 -8.98 1.45 -9.64
N TYR A 138 -8.28 2.06 -8.68
CA TYR A 138 -7.12 1.47 -8.00
C TYR A 138 -5.89 1.15 -8.88
N SER A 139 -5.88 1.56 -10.15
CA SER A 139 -4.67 1.39 -10.98
C SER A 139 -3.49 2.19 -10.41
N VAL A 140 -2.28 1.65 -10.58
CA VAL A 140 -1.06 2.14 -9.92
C VAL A 140 0.03 2.38 -10.94
N GLY A 141 0.74 3.49 -10.78
CA GLY A 141 1.89 3.83 -11.62
C GLY A 141 1.50 4.25 -13.03
N MET A 142 0.77 5.36 -13.13
CA MET A 142 0.40 5.96 -14.42
C MET A 142 1.64 6.39 -15.22
N TYR A 143 1.68 6.04 -16.50
CA TYR A 143 2.79 6.40 -17.38
C TYR A 143 2.66 7.78 -18.01
N CYS A 144 3.79 8.37 -18.41
CA CYS A 144 3.81 9.70 -19.01
C CYS A 144 3.19 9.76 -20.41
N ASN A 145 3.15 8.62 -21.12
CA ASN A 145 2.45 8.46 -22.39
C ASN A 145 0.97 8.10 -22.23
N ALA A 146 0.45 8.03 -20.99
CA ALA A 146 -0.98 7.83 -20.76
C ALA A 146 -1.80 8.94 -21.43
N LEU A 147 -3.03 8.60 -21.80
CA LEU A 147 -3.96 9.55 -22.42
C LEU A 147 -4.16 10.79 -21.54
N ASP A 148 -4.31 11.96 -22.16
CA ASP A 148 -4.41 13.24 -21.43
C ASP A 148 -5.56 13.28 -20.43
N TRP A 149 -6.66 12.58 -20.72
CA TRP A 149 -7.78 12.48 -19.81
C TRP A 149 -7.40 11.78 -18.49
N PHE A 150 -6.53 10.77 -18.51
CA PHE A 150 -6.03 10.13 -17.28
C PHE A 150 -5.13 11.08 -16.52
N LYS A 151 -4.19 11.73 -17.23
CA LYS A 151 -3.25 12.67 -16.61
C LYS A 151 -4.00 13.81 -15.92
N ASN A 152 -5.00 14.40 -16.57
CA ASN A 152 -5.68 15.58 -16.03
C ASN A 152 -6.60 15.31 -14.82
N LYS A 153 -6.92 14.05 -14.52
CA LYS A 153 -7.83 13.69 -13.42
C LYS A 153 -7.15 13.41 -12.07
N GLY A 154 -5.85 13.15 -12.07
CA GLY A 154 -5.11 12.67 -10.90
C GLY A 154 -5.10 11.14 -10.80
N LEU A 155 -4.73 10.61 -9.64
CA LEU A 155 -4.60 9.16 -9.43
C LEU A 155 -5.97 8.55 -9.11
N PRO A 156 -6.34 7.41 -9.69
CA PRO A 156 -7.58 6.74 -9.32
C PRO A 156 -7.54 6.28 -7.87
N ALA A 157 -8.64 6.46 -7.16
CA ALA A 157 -8.80 5.92 -5.82
C ALA A 157 -9.89 4.85 -5.78
N TYR A 158 -11.12 5.20 -6.15
CA TYR A 158 -12.27 4.28 -6.13
C TYR A 158 -13.46 4.79 -6.95
N TYR A 159 -14.52 4.00 -6.99
CA TYR A 159 -15.80 4.35 -7.62
C TYR A 159 -16.98 3.84 -6.80
N ASP A 160 -17.93 4.73 -6.55
CA ASP A 160 -19.20 4.40 -5.91
C ASP A 160 -20.40 4.71 -6.83
N THR A 161 -20.87 5.95 -6.79
CA THR A 161 -21.79 6.66 -7.67
C THR A 161 -21.03 7.60 -8.62
N SER A 162 -19.81 7.99 -8.26
CA SER A 162 -18.93 8.81 -9.07
C SER A 162 -17.49 8.34 -8.96
N GLU A 163 -16.66 8.83 -9.87
CA GLU A 163 -15.24 8.54 -9.88
C GLU A 163 -14.50 9.43 -8.88
N HIS A 164 -13.68 8.82 -8.03
CA HIS A 164 -12.87 9.52 -7.05
C HIS A 164 -11.38 9.37 -7.36
N THR A 165 -10.68 10.50 -7.34
CA THR A 165 -9.24 10.57 -7.52
C THR A 165 -8.54 11.11 -6.27
N THR A 166 -7.23 10.91 -6.22
CA THR A 166 -6.33 11.37 -5.16
C THR A 166 -5.08 11.98 -5.79
N ASP A 167 -4.43 12.88 -5.06
CA ASP A 167 -3.14 13.44 -5.43
C ASP A 167 -1.97 12.60 -4.90
N LYS A 168 -2.23 11.64 -4.01
CA LYS A 168 -1.21 10.78 -3.43
C LYS A 168 -1.76 9.40 -3.13
N MET A 169 -0.95 8.38 -3.43
CA MET A 169 -1.22 7.00 -3.07
C MET A 169 0.06 6.31 -2.62
N ARG A 170 -0.09 5.35 -1.71
CA ARG A 170 1.02 4.53 -1.21
C ARG A 170 0.59 3.07 -1.18
N LEU A 171 1.49 2.19 -1.60
CA LEU A 171 1.33 0.75 -1.47
C LEU A 171 2.33 0.24 -0.44
N TRP A 172 1.83 -0.61 0.44
CA TRP A 172 2.59 -1.24 1.49
C TRP A 172 2.47 -2.75 1.39
N CYS A 173 3.55 -3.45 1.72
CA CYS A 173 3.53 -4.91 1.81
C CYS A 173 4.06 -5.35 3.17
N ALA A 174 3.36 -6.30 3.79
CA ALA A 174 3.80 -6.90 5.03
C ALA A 174 5.14 -7.60 4.81
N ILE A 175 6.03 -7.48 5.79
CA ILE A 175 7.27 -8.22 5.82
C ILE A 175 7.24 -9.27 6.93
N LYS A 176 7.79 -10.44 6.63
CA LYS A 176 8.13 -11.44 7.64
C LYS A 176 9.06 -10.79 8.64
N ASP A 177 8.68 -10.92 9.89
CA ASP A 177 9.34 -10.35 11.05
C ASP A 177 10.64 -11.14 11.36
N TYR A 178 11.61 -11.12 10.44
CA TYR A 178 12.82 -11.92 10.55
C TYR A 178 13.86 -11.34 11.53
N SER A 179 13.72 -10.09 11.98
CA SER A 179 14.77 -9.45 12.79
C SER A 179 14.40 -8.13 13.50
N ILE A 180 13.20 -7.58 13.31
CA ILE A 180 12.82 -6.34 14.02
C ILE A 180 12.44 -6.64 15.46
N GLY A 181 11.89 -7.84 15.71
CA GLY A 181 11.68 -8.39 17.05
C GLY A 181 12.94 -8.60 17.90
N GLU A 182 14.10 -8.94 17.32
CA GLU A 182 15.32 -9.16 18.12
C GLU A 182 16.04 -7.87 18.53
N ARG A 183 15.79 -6.75 17.84
CA ARG A 183 16.34 -5.44 18.24
C ARG A 183 15.37 -4.54 18.99
N TYR A 184 14.05 -4.77 18.88
CA TYR A 184 13.04 -3.84 19.41
C TYR A 184 11.94 -4.47 20.27
N SER A 185 11.82 -5.81 20.37
CA SER A 185 10.75 -6.42 21.19
C SER A 185 10.92 -6.18 22.69
N CYS A 186 12.15 -6.00 23.18
CA CYS A 186 12.40 -5.67 24.58
C CYS A 186 12.12 -4.18 24.89
N VAL A 187 12.45 -3.27 23.98
CA VAL A 187 12.34 -1.82 24.26
C VAL A 187 10.92 -1.30 24.05
N HIS A 188 10.18 -1.79 23.05
CA HIS A 188 8.82 -1.29 22.78
C HIS A 188 7.73 -1.93 23.66
N ARG A 189 7.90 -3.18 24.12
CA ARG A 189 7.02 -3.77 25.15
C ARG A 189 7.20 -3.06 26.50
N LEU A 190 8.40 -2.61 26.83
CA LEU A 190 8.63 -1.77 28.02
C LEU A 190 8.02 -0.38 27.86
N TYR A 191 8.10 0.23 26.67
CA TYR A 191 7.56 1.58 26.46
C TYR A 191 6.02 1.66 26.56
N TYR A 192 5.30 0.68 25.99
CA TYR A 192 3.83 0.65 26.09
C TYR A 192 3.32 0.15 27.45
N SER A 193 4.03 -0.74 28.14
CA SER A 193 3.67 -1.13 29.52
C SER A 193 3.94 -0.02 30.53
N MET A 194 5.02 0.75 30.38
CA MET A 194 5.30 1.90 31.25
C MET A 194 4.33 3.09 31.00
N LEU A 195 3.90 3.33 29.76
CA LEU A 195 2.87 4.33 29.48
C LEU A 195 1.49 3.95 30.06
N PHE A 196 1.18 2.66 30.14
CA PHE A 196 -0.05 2.19 30.80
C PHE A 196 0.01 2.37 32.34
N ILE A 197 1.17 2.13 32.96
CA ILE A 197 1.36 2.33 34.42
C ILE A 197 1.37 3.82 34.78
N ALA A 198 2.02 4.67 33.96
CA ALA A 198 2.05 6.11 34.19
C ALA A 198 0.66 6.76 34.06
N ALA A 199 -0.18 6.29 33.13
CA ALA A 199 -1.55 6.78 32.99
C ALA A 199 -2.47 6.38 34.16
N ILE A 200 -2.24 5.21 34.77
CA ILE A 200 -3.00 4.78 35.96
C ILE A 200 -2.58 5.58 37.19
N ASN A 201 -1.29 5.88 37.37
CA ASN A 201 -0.82 6.64 38.52
C ASN A 201 -1.22 8.13 38.47
N ILE A 202 -1.33 8.74 37.30
CA ILE A 202 -1.78 10.14 37.17
C ILE A 202 -3.26 10.30 37.53
N VAL A 203 -4.10 9.29 37.26
CA VAL A 203 -5.54 9.35 37.63
C VAL A 203 -5.75 9.20 39.14
N ILE A 204 -4.84 8.54 39.87
CA ILE A 204 -4.96 8.35 41.32
C ILE A 204 -4.43 9.56 42.11
N THR A 205 -3.45 10.32 41.59
CA THR A 205 -2.90 11.50 42.29
C THR A 205 -3.66 12.83 42.09
N VAL A 206 -4.71 12.88 41.27
CA VAL A 206 -5.49 14.12 41.02
C VAL A 206 -6.82 14.12 41.78
N THR A 207 -7.04 13.16 42.67
CA THR A 207 -8.18 13.12 43.59
C THR A 207 -7.72 12.89 45.02
N GLU A 208 -7.02 13.86 45.61
CA GLU A 208 -7.04 14.19 47.05
C GLU A 208 -6.85 15.71 47.23
#